data_AF-A0A9W4WUY3-F1
#
_entry.id   AF-A0A9W4WUY3-F1
#
_cell.length_a   1.000
_cell.length_b   1.000
_cell.length_c   1.000
_cell.angle_alpha   90.00
_cell.angle_beta   90.00
_cell.angle_gamma   90.00
#
_symmetry.space_group_name_H-M   'P 1'
#
loop_
_entity.id
_entity.type
_entity.pdbx_description
1 polymer ?
#
loop_
_entity_poly.entity_id
_entity_poly.type
_entity_poly.pdbx_seq_one_letter_code
_entity_poly.pdbx_strand_id
1 'polypeptide(L)'
;MRFPYTQGIDELGMMGRGLLANHNLRSWSYNRHFFTQAILAPKFTKKTIDWMNELFNEMESYWNKLYLNEEKIKDDQNKLDCSAWLNRYTNDMIIALTTGERSYKMASYFNTQSDERAVHPQSHYVPFFKSKSDALLRNIEFIYQKLELIIQRRRQEIENTSLEKPLSHDMLTSLIAANTFGTLIMLKLSRTANLLSFIIYHIASNPDVKRKMFEEIDIVFQGDKTRSITEDDYEKLKYCEAIIKEVDRILPVVNTVARFSQEPDEIAGYKWPAGTLFHVNTASIHKNKNYWEEPEKFNPDRWMVKDFKPKKFSFVMFGGGLRICPGRKLAMIEMICLMALLYRKYDIDLVDKLSPLKTISSGLIASPELVEPFTPLGRMGHSTILDENKLYFFGGQSNIDCSNEVFYLDLSQRFNVENLQWTDLTLNSEIAFKNNYVSFKSLVYVFNLKSGQWNIPVMKGNIPEMRRDFNVVTDIFGNIYVSGGLSDERMGSIIVQYYKNMSISNTNDLTWSYGPDINIPLPRAGNTASLLSNGVITRDAPTGE
;
A
#
# COMPACT_ATOMS: atom_id res chain seq x y z
N MET A 1 2.13 4.51 -22.95
CA MET A 1 2.41 5.98 -22.92
C MET A 1 3.59 6.25 -23.83
N ARG A 2 3.97 7.50 -24.06
CA ARG A 2 5.25 7.82 -24.68
C ARG A 2 5.96 8.77 -23.72
N PHE A 3 7.14 8.38 -23.29
CA PHE A 3 7.95 9.15 -22.34
C PHE A 3 9.14 9.76 -23.08
N PRO A 4 9.65 10.92 -22.62
CA PRO A 4 10.97 11.37 -23.03
C PRO A 4 12.04 10.36 -22.58
N TYR A 5 13.25 10.50 -23.12
CA TYR A 5 14.38 9.74 -22.58
C TYR A 5 14.58 10.07 -21.09
N THR A 6 14.73 9.05 -20.26
CA THR A 6 15.14 9.19 -18.87
C THR A 6 16.13 8.06 -18.55
N GLN A 7 17.21 8.41 -17.85
CA GLN A 7 18.25 7.46 -17.47
C GLN A 7 17.68 6.29 -16.65
N GLY A 8 16.78 6.56 -15.69
CA GLY A 8 16.20 5.49 -14.87
C GLY A 8 15.35 4.46 -15.64
N ILE A 9 14.64 4.87 -16.71
CA ILE A 9 13.89 3.91 -17.55
C ILE A 9 14.84 3.08 -18.43
N ASP A 10 15.98 3.67 -18.79
CA ASP A 10 17.04 3.01 -19.56
C ASP A 10 17.76 1.96 -18.70
N GLU A 11 18.10 2.30 -17.44
CA GLU A 11 18.68 1.39 -16.45
C GLU A 11 17.76 0.18 -16.16
N LEU A 12 16.44 0.37 -16.21
CA LEU A 12 15.46 -0.72 -16.08
C LEU A 12 15.33 -1.60 -17.35
N GLY A 13 16.08 -1.29 -18.41
CA GLY A 13 16.04 -2.00 -19.69
C GLY A 13 14.75 -1.78 -20.48
N MET A 14 13.95 -0.78 -20.10
CA MET A 14 12.62 -0.53 -20.67
C MET A 14 12.64 0.49 -21.80
N MET A 15 13.67 1.33 -21.87
CA MET A 15 13.75 2.40 -22.87
C MET A 15 13.82 1.80 -24.29
N GLY A 16 12.92 2.27 -25.17
CA GLY A 16 12.92 1.84 -26.58
C GLY A 16 12.49 0.38 -26.81
N ARG A 17 12.08 -0.36 -25.77
CA ARG A 17 11.69 -1.78 -25.85
C ARG A 17 10.25 -2.01 -25.38
N GLY A 18 9.67 -3.13 -25.81
CA GLY A 18 8.32 -3.54 -25.42
C GLY A 18 7.20 -2.58 -25.89
N LEU A 19 6.18 -2.39 -25.06
CA LEU A 19 4.99 -1.57 -25.36
C LEU A 19 4.89 -0.25 -24.58
N LEU A 20 5.55 -0.14 -23.43
CA LEU A 20 5.30 0.93 -22.46
C LEU A 20 6.14 2.19 -22.74
N ALA A 21 7.45 2.01 -22.75
CA ALA A 21 8.45 3.06 -22.92
C ALA A 21 9.17 2.97 -24.28
N ASN A 22 8.58 2.23 -25.23
CA ASN A 22 9.07 2.16 -26.60
C ASN A 22 8.69 3.44 -27.36
N HIS A 23 9.68 4.28 -27.63
CA HIS A 23 9.52 5.52 -28.40
C HIS A 23 9.71 5.32 -29.91
N ASN A 24 10.28 4.17 -30.35
CA ASN A 24 10.42 3.83 -31.75
C ASN A 24 9.06 3.34 -32.29
N LEU A 25 8.43 4.12 -33.17
CA LEU A 25 7.07 3.84 -33.64
C LEU A 25 6.98 2.52 -34.41
N ARG A 26 7.98 2.17 -35.22
CA ARG A 26 7.99 0.94 -36.02
C ARG A 26 8.10 -0.29 -35.13
N SER A 27 9.09 -0.30 -34.22
CA SER A 27 9.25 -1.36 -33.21
C SER A 27 8.03 -1.48 -32.31
N TRP A 28 7.51 -0.36 -31.81
CA TRP A 28 6.32 -0.35 -30.97
C TRP A 28 5.09 -0.90 -31.72
N SER A 29 4.88 -0.51 -32.97
CA SER A 29 3.73 -0.97 -33.77
C SER A 29 3.81 -2.46 -34.06
N TYR A 30 5.01 -2.96 -34.37
CA TYR A 30 5.27 -4.39 -34.52
C TYR A 30 4.92 -5.15 -33.23
N ASN A 31 5.49 -4.73 -32.10
CA ASN A 31 5.22 -5.34 -30.79
C ASN A 31 3.73 -5.27 -30.41
N ARG A 32 3.07 -4.15 -30.71
CA ARG A 32 1.65 -3.93 -30.43
C ARG A 32 0.77 -4.85 -31.26
N HIS A 33 1.15 -5.13 -32.50
CA HIS A 33 0.41 -6.04 -33.38
C HIS A 33 0.32 -7.44 -32.76
N PHE A 34 1.46 -8.07 -32.44
CA PHE A 34 1.49 -9.42 -31.83
C PHE A 34 0.75 -9.47 -30.50
N PHE A 35 0.96 -8.46 -29.65
CA PHE A 35 0.25 -8.38 -28.39
C PHE A 35 -1.28 -8.33 -28.56
N THR A 36 -1.73 -7.54 -29.54
CA THR A 36 -3.16 -7.40 -29.84
C THR A 36 -3.73 -8.70 -30.38
N GLN A 37 -3.01 -9.40 -31.26
CA GLN A 37 -3.41 -10.72 -31.76
C GLN A 37 -3.59 -11.74 -30.62
N ALA A 38 -2.66 -11.77 -29.65
CA ALA A 38 -2.74 -12.69 -28.52
C ALA A 38 -3.99 -12.47 -27.64
N ILE A 39 -4.34 -11.21 -27.34
CA ILE A 39 -5.52 -10.88 -26.53
C ILE A 39 -6.84 -11.04 -27.30
N LEU A 40 -6.81 -10.83 -28.61
CA LEU A 40 -7.98 -10.98 -29.47
C LEU A 40 -8.21 -12.42 -29.94
N ALA A 41 -7.30 -13.35 -29.63
CA ALA A 41 -7.47 -14.75 -29.96
C ALA A 41 -8.84 -15.27 -29.42
N PRO A 42 -9.59 -16.06 -30.20
CA PRO A 42 -10.94 -16.50 -29.80
C PRO A 42 -10.96 -17.20 -28.43
N LYS A 43 -9.94 -18.01 -28.13
CA LYS A 43 -9.82 -18.77 -26.88
C LYS A 43 -9.33 -17.94 -25.68
N PHE A 44 -8.98 -16.66 -25.86
CA PHE A 44 -8.39 -15.85 -24.80
C PHE A 44 -9.37 -15.62 -23.65
N THR A 45 -10.64 -15.30 -23.97
CA THR A 45 -11.68 -15.03 -22.97
C THR A 45 -11.94 -16.30 -22.16
N LYS A 46 -12.25 -17.43 -22.83
CA LYS A 46 -12.37 -18.74 -22.19
C LYS A 46 -11.21 -19.09 -21.25
N LYS A 47 -9.97 -19.05 -21.75
CA LYS A 47 -8.78 -19.38 -20.96
C LYS A 47 -8.60 -18.46 -19.75
N THR A 48 -8.95 -17.18 -19.90
CA THR A 48 -8.96 -16.22 -18.79
C THR A 48 -9.94 -16.65 -17.72
N ILE A 49 -11.18 -16.97 -18.10
CA ILE A 49 -12.24 -17.38 -17.18
C ILE A 49 -11.91 -18.71 -16.50
N ASP A 50 -11.36 -19.69 -17.23
CA ASP A 50 -10.93 -20.97 -16.67
C ASP A 50 -9.90 -20.77 -15.56
N TRP A 51 -8.85 -19.98 -15.81
CA TRP A 51 -7.84 -19.62 -14.80
C TRP A 51 -8.44 -18.87 -13.62
N MET A 52 -9.40 -17.97 -13.87
CA MET A 52 -10.05 -17.22 -12.80
C MET A 52 -10.80 -18.13 -11.83
N ASN A 53 -11.55 -19.11 -12.36
CA ASN A 53 -12.26 -20.08 -11.54
C ASN A 53 -11.28 -20.92 -10.71
N GLU A 54 -10.22 -21.44 -11.33
CA GLU A 54 -9.20 -22.25 -10.65
C GLU A 54 -8.54 -21.49 -9.51
N LEU A 55 -8.04 -20.27 -9.79
CA LEU A 55 -7.38 -19.44 -8.78
C LEU A 55 -8.34 -18.95 -7.70
N PHE A 56 -9.62 -18.74 -8.03
CA PHE A 56 -10.60 -18.30 -7.04
C PHE A 56 -10.93 -19.43 -6.07
N ASN A 57 -11.10 -20.66 -6.56
CA ASN A 57 -11.33 -21.84 -5.72
C ASN A 57 -10.13 -22.09 -4.77
N GLU A 58 -8.91 -21.86 -5.24
CA GLU A 58 -7.72 -21.90 -4.37
C GLU A 58 -7.75 -20.83 -3.30
N MET A 59 -8.02 -19.56 -3.66
CA MET A 59 -8.12 -18.47 -2.71
C MET A 59 -9.21 -18.72 -1.66
N GLU A 60 -10.37 -19.20 -2.10
CA GLU A 60 -11.49 -19.58 -1.22
C GLU A 60 -11.08 -20.70 -0.26
N SER A 61 -10.29 -21.70 -0.72
CA SER A 61 -9.78 -22.76 0.16
C SER A 61 -8.91 -22.22 1.30
N TYR A 62 -8.15 -21.15 1.04
CA TYR A 62 -7.36 -20.47 2.06
C TYR A 62 -8.23 -19.65 3.01
N TRP A 63 -9.24 -18.95 2.48
CA TRP A 63 -10.18 -18.19 3.29
C TRP A 63 -11.02 -19.09 4.21
N ASN A 64 -11.38 -20.29 3.76
CA ASN A 64 -12.08 -21.27 4.59
C ASN A 64 -11.30 -21.63 5.86
N LYS A 65 -9.97 -21.70 5.76
CA LYS A 65 -9.09 -21.98 6.90
C LYS A 65 -8.82 -20.73 7.75
N LEU A 66 -8.65 -19.58 7.11
CA LEU A 66 -8.23 -18.34 7.76
C LEU A 66 -9.37 -17.55 8.39
N TYR A 67 -10.55 -17.49 7.77
CA TYR A 67 -11.58 -16.51 8.12
C TYR A 67 -12.98 -17.09 8.23
N LEU A 68 -13.28 -18.18 7.50
CA LEU A 68 -14.65 -18.70 7.38
C LEU A 68 -14.90 -19.96 8.22
N ASN A 69 -14.02 -20.26 9.19
CA ASN A 69 -14.29 -21.34 10.15
C ASN A 69 -15.31 -20.87 11.21
N GLU A 70 -16.12 -21.79 11.73
CA GLU A 70 -17.24 -21.42 12.62
C GLU A 70 -16.80 -20.72 13.91
N GLU A 71 -15.62 -21.09 14.44
CA GLU A 71 -15.07 -20.48 15.66
C GLU A 71 -14.68 -19.01 15.41
N LYS A 72 -13.97 -18.69 14.33
CA LYS A 72 -13.56 -17.33 13.98
C LYS A 72 -14.73 -16.44 13.60
N ILE A 73 -15.78 -17.00 12.99
CA ILE A 73 -17.01 -16.26 12.71
C ILE A 73 -17.72 -15.88 14.02
N LYS A 74 -17.76 -16.78 15.01
CA LYS A 74 -18.38 -16.51 16.32
C LYS A 74 -17.63 -15.41 17.10
N ASP A 75 -16.32 -15.31 16.92
CA ASP A 75 -15.46 -14.35 17.63
C ASP A 75 -15.28 -12.99 16.90
N ASP A 76 -16.04 -12.70 15.83
CA ASP A 76 -15.88 -11.48 14.99
C ASP A 76 -14.46 -11.31 14.42
N GLN A 77 -13.78 -12.43 14.17
CA GLN A 77 -12.41 -12.48 13.62
C GLN A 77 -12.37 -12.75 12.11
N ASN A 78 -13.51 -12.74 11.42
CA ASN A 78 -13.62 -12.91 9.96
C ASN A 78 -13.21 -11.64 9.18
N LYS A 79 -12.22 -10.89 9.67
CA LYS A 79 -11.72 -9.65 9.06
C LYS A 79 -10.67 -9.98 8.01
N LEU A 80 -10.95 -9.61 6.77
CA LEU A 80 -10.14 -9.93 5.59
C LEU A 80 -9.49 -8.66 5.01
N ASP A 81 -8.18 -8.67 4.81
CA ASP A 81 -7.53 -7.66 3.95
C ASP A 81 -7.75 -8.01 2.48
N CYS A 82 -8.86 -7.48 1.93
CA CYS A 82 -9.19 -7.68 0.52
C CYS A 82 -8.09 -7.17 -0.41
N SER A 83 -7.43 -6.06 -0.08
CA SER A 83 -6.43 -5.45 -0.97
C SER A 83 -5.22 -6.36 -1.15
N ALA A 84 -4.72 -6.93 -0.05
CA ALA A 84 -3.63 -7.89 -0.07
C ALA A 84 -4.00 -9.12 -0.92
N TRP A 85 -5.13 -9.76 -0.63
CA TRP A 85 -5.56 -10.96 -1.37
C TRP A 85 -5.76 -10.70 -2.87
N LEU A 86 -6.45 -9.62 -3.24
CA LEU A 86 -6.68 -9.26 -4.64
C LEU A 86 -5.37 -8.93 -5.38
N ASN A 87 -4.40 -8.34 -4.70
CA ASN A 87 -3.08 -8.13 -5.28
C ASN A 87 -2.42 -9.46 -5.64
N ARG A 88 -2.38 -10.43 -4.72
CA ARG A 88 -1.76 -11.75 -4.97
C ARG A 88 -2.53 -12.53 -6.03
N TYR A 89 -3.85 -12.52 -5.99
CA TYR A 89 -4.72 -13.14 -6.99
C TYR A 89 -4.47 -12.61 -8.41
N THR A 90 -4.49 -11.29 -8.59
CA THR A 90 -4.28 -10.68 -9.93
C THR A 90 -2.88 -10.92 -10.47
N ASN A 91 -1.89 -11.11 -9.59
CA ASN A 91 -0.54 -11.50 -9.94
C ASN A 91 -0.43 -12.96 -10.37
N ASP A 92 -1.05 -13.87 -9.65
CA ASP A 92 -1.10 -15.28 -10.06
C ASP A 92 -1.85 -15.42 -11.39
N MET A 93 -2.94 -14.67 -11.59
CA MET A 93 -3.67 -14.60 -12.85
C MET A 93 -2.80 -14.14 -14.03
N ILE A 94 -2.05 -13.04 -13.89
CA ILE A 94 -1.25 -12.56 -15.00
C ILE A 94 -0.11 -13.51 -15.33
N ILE A 95 0.54 -14.08 -14.33
CA ILE A 95 1.63 -15.02 -14.54
C ILE A 95 1.06 -16.26 -15.23
N ALA A 96 0.02 -16.88 -14.68
CA ALA A 96 -0.62 -18.06 -15.28
C ALA A 96 -1.08 -17.84 -16.73
N LEU A 97 -1.69 -16.70 -17.05
CA LEU A 97 -2.10 -16.41 -18.43
C LEU A 97 -0.94 -16.19 -19.39
N THR A 98 0.14 -15.60 -18.89
CA THR A 98 1.24 -15.14 -19.74
C THR A 98 2.34 -16.17 -19.87
N THR A 99 2.51 -17.06 -18.91
CA THR A 99 3.54 -18.11 -18.91
C THR A 99 2.95 -19.51 -19.08
N GLY A 100 1.69 -19.70 -18.68
CA GLY A 100 1.12 -21.03 -18.46
C GLY A 100 1.58 -21.68 -17.16
N GLU A 101 2.37 -20.98 -16.34
CA GLU A 101 2.97 -21.46 -15.10
C GLU A 101 2.35 -20.74 -13.89
N ARG A 102 2.36 -21.38 -12.73
CA ARG A 102 1.83 -20.83 -11.48
C ARG A 102 2.93 -20.07 -10.72
N SER A 103 2.61 -18.89 -10.17
CA SER A 103 3.51 -18.17 -9.25
C SER A 103 3.23 -18.39 -7.77
N TYR A 104 2.11 -19.01 -7.40
CA TYR A 104 1.75 -19.38 -6.02
C TYR A 104 1.90 -18.24 -5.00
N LYS A 105 1.61 -16.99 -5.39
CA LYS A 105 1.71 -15.84 -4.50
C LYS A 105 0.63 -15.87 -3.43
N MET A 106 -0.57 -16.34 -3.75
CA MET A 106 -1.63 -16.55 -2.76
C MET A 106 -1.23 -17.57 -1.70
N ALA A 107 -0.66 -18.71 -2.12
CA ALA A 107 -0.14 -19.74 -1.22
C ALA A 107 0.96 -19.21 -0.28
N SER A 108 1.90 -18.43 -0.81
CA SER A 108 2.93 -17.76 0.02
C SER A 108 2.32 -16.81 1.04
N TYR A 109 1.30 -16.04 0.65
CA TYR A 109 0.63 -15.13 1.57
C TYR A 109 -0.17 -15.87 2.64
N PHE A 110 -0.87 -16.96 2.28
CA PHE A 110 -1.52 -17.84 3.26
C PHE A 110 -0.53 -18.33 4.32
N ASN A 111 0.66 -18.78 3.91
CA ASN A 111 1.69 -19.27 4.83
C ASN A 111 2.22 -18.21 5.81
N THR A 112 2.06 -16.91 5.55
CA THR A 112 2.44 -15.87 6.52
C THR A 112 1.37 -15.62 7.57
N GLN A 113 0.15 -16.12 7.32
CA GLN A 113 -1.03 -15.90 8.16
C GLN A 113 -1.50 -17.17 8.88
N SER A 114 -0.95 -18.33 8.55
CA SER A 114 -1.41 -19.65 9.00
C SER A 114 -0.23 -20.49 9.50
N ASP A 115 -0.44 -21.21 10.61
CA ASP A 115 0.48 -22.24 11.10
C ASP A 115 0.46 -23.51 10.22
N GLU A 116 -0.67 -23.77 9.55
CA GLU A 116 -0.74 -24.78 8.50
C GLU A 116 -0.05 -24.31 7.24
N ARG A 117 0.68 -25.21 6.57
CA ARG A 117 1.26 -24.94 5.25
C ARG A 117 0.21 -25.07 4.15
N ALA A 118 0.29 -24.18 3.17
CA ALA A 118 -0.44 -24.27 1.92
C ALA A 118 -0.14 -25.60 1.22
N VAL A 119 -1.13 -26.11 0.48
CA VAL A 119 -0.97 -27.29 -0.38
C VAL A 119 0.05 -27.04 -1.49
N HIS A 120 0.22 -25.77 -1.90
CA HIS A 120 1.10 -25.37 -2.98
C HIS A 120 2.47 -24.88 -2.48
N PRO A 121 3.53 -25.01 -3.31
CA PRO A 121 4.89 -24.63 -2.95
C PRO A 121 5.00 -23.15 -2.58
N GLN A 122 5.94 -22.81 -1.69
CA GLN A 122 6.27 -21.43 -1.40
C GLN A 122 6.91 -20.76 -2.62
N SER A 123 6.30 -19.66 -3.07
CA SER A 123 6.96 -18.69 -3.95
C SER A 123 7.89 -17.80 -3.14
N HIS A 124 9.04 -17.44 -3.71
CA HIS A 124 9.90 -16.41 -3.13
C HIS A 124 9.15 -15.08 -3.18
N TYR A 125 8.77 -14.57 -2.00
CA TYR A 125 8.13 -13.27 -1.88
C TYR A 125 9.13 -12.18 -2.27
N VAL A 126 8.76 -11.37 -3.26
CA VAL A 126 9.54 -10.20 -3.70
C VAL A 126 8.74 -8.96 -3.30
N PRO A 127 8.95 -8.41 -2.10
CA PRO A 127 8.28 -7.18 -1.69
C PRO A 127 8.68 -6.05 -2.62
N PHE A 128 7.69 -5.34 -3.14
CA PHE A 128 7.90 -4.09 -3.86
C PHE A 128 7.57 -2.96 -2.86
N PHE A 129 8.62 -2.21 -2.49
CA PHE A 129 8.71 -1.08 -1.54
C PHE A 129 9.15 -1.40 -0.09
N LYS A 130 10.42 -1.11 0.29
CA LYS A 130 10.95 0.15 0.88
C LYS A 130 12.50 0.05 1.08
N SER A 131 13.21 1.11 0.66
CA SER A 131 14.66 1.43 0.81
C SER A 131 15.74 0.70 -0.05
N LYS A 132 16.54 1.55 -0.72
CA LYS A 132 17.66 1.35 -1.65
C LYS A 132 17.32 0.75 -3.03
N SER A 133 17.60 1.53 -4.08
CA SER A 133 17.61 1.17 -5.50
C SER A 133 18.14 -0.24 -5.77
N ASP A 134 19.13 -0.67 -4.99
CA ASP A 134 19.82 -1.94 -5.18
C ASP A 134 18.94 -3.14 -4.82
N ALA A 135 18.03 -3.02 -3.83
CA ALA A 135 17.08 -4.08 -3.51
C ALA A 135 16.03 -4.24 -4.62
N LEU A 136 15.59 -3.13 -5.20
CA LEU A 136 14.69 -3.11 -6.36
C LEU A 136 15.36 -3.74 -7.59
N LEU A 137 16.60 -3.37 -7.88
CA LEU A 137 17.37 -3.89 -9.00
C LEU A 137 17.65 -5.39 -8.85
N ARG A 138 18.08 -5.86 -7.68
CA ARG A 138 18.29 -7.31 -7.41
C ARG A 138 17.00 -8.12 -7.56
N ASN A 139 15.88 -7.58 -7.08
CA ASN A 139 14.57 -8.22 -7.20
C ASN A 139 14.09 -8.28 -8.66
N ILE A 140 14.31 -7.19 -9.41
CA ILE A 140 14.02 -7.12 -10.84
C ILE A 140 14.91 -8.08 -11.63
N GLU A 141 16.20 -8.17 -11.33
CA GLU A 141 17.14 -9.13 -11.91
C GLU A 141 16.71 -10.58 -11.64
N PHE A 142 16.31 -10.92 -10.41
CA PHE A 142 15.81 -12.25 -10.09
C PHE A 142 14.54 -12.60 -10.87
N ILE A 143 13.59 -11.67 -10.96
CA ILE A 143 12.40 -11.82 -11.79
C ILE A 143 12.84 -12.02 -13.25
N TYR A 144 13.70 -11.17 -13.80
CA TYR A 144 14.19 -11.31 -15.17
C TYR A 144 14.87 -12.66 -15.42
N GLN A 145 15.71 -13.15 -14.50
CA GLN A 145 16.36 -14.46 -14.62
C GLN A 145 15.36 -15.61 -14.65
N LYS A 146 14.37 -15.63 -13.74
CA LYS A 146 13.31 -16.66 -13.74
C LYS A 146 12.49 -16.60 -15.02
N LEU A 147 12.15 -15.41 -15.48
CA LEU A 147 11.41 -15.19 -16.72
C LEU A 147 12.24 -15.61 -17.93
N GLU A 148 13.54 -15.32 -17.94
CA GLU A 148 14.45 -15.71 -19.01
C GLU A 148 14.57 -17.23 -19.11
N LEU A 149 14.61 -17.95 -17.97
CA LEU A 149 14.56 -19.41 -17.97
C LEU A 149 13.26 -19.96 -18.56
N ILE A 150 12.11 -19.36 -18.23
CA ILE A 150 10.81 -19.73 -18.83
C ILE A 150 10.83 -19.47 -20.34
N ILE A 151 11.36 -18.31 -20.76
CA ILE A 151 11.49 -17.95 -22.18
C ILE A 151 12.41 -18.92 -22.90
N GLN A 152 13.56 -19.27 -22.33
CA GLN A 152 14.54 -20.19 -22.92
C GLN A 152 13.95 -21.58 -23.08
N ARG A 153 13.29 -22.11 -22.05
CA ARG A 153 12.59 -23.40 -22.12
C ARG A 153 11.53 -23.39 -23.23
N ARG A 154 10.74 -22.32 -23.31
CA ARG A 154 9.71 -22.19 -24.36
C ARG A 154 10.32 -22.02 -25.75
N ARG A 155 11.45 -21.32 -25.91
CA ARG A 155 12.18 -21.25 -27.19
C ARG A 155 12.65 -22.62 -27.65
N GLN A 156 13.21 -23.42 -26.73
CA GLN A 156 13.59 -24.81 -27.01
C GLN A 156 12.38 -25.67 -27.38
N GLU A 157 11.24 -25.52 -26.70
CA GLU A 157 10.00 -26.21 -27.06
C GLU A 157 9.52 -25.83 -28.48
N ILE A 158 9.59 -24.54 -28.84
CA ILE A 158 9.25 -24.05 -30.18
C ILE A 158 10.19 -24.64 -31.24
N GLU A 159 11.50 -24.61 -31.00
CA GLU A 159 12.53 -25.14 -31.92
C GLU A 159 12.43 -26.66 -32.10
N ASN A 160 12.03 -27.39 -31.05
CA ASN A 160 11.86 -28.85 -31.07
C ASN A 160 10.47 -29.29 -31.57
N THR A 161 9.55 -28.36 -31.85
CA THR A 161 8.23 -28.68 -32.41
C THR A 161 8.34 -28.87 -33.93
N SER A 162 7.97 -30.06 -34.42
CA SER A 162 7.94 -30.36 -35.87
C SER A 162 7.10 -29.34 -36.65
N LEU A 163 7.55 -28.96 -37.85
CA LEU A 163 6.89 -28.00 -38.76
C LEU A 163 5.43 -28.36 -39.12
N GLU A 164 5.05 -29.62 -38.95
CA GLU A 164 3.69 -30.12 -39.20
C GLU A 164 2.74 -29.90 -38.00
N LYS A 165 3.27 -29.56 -36.82
CA LYS A 165 2.47 -29.27 -35.62
C LYS A 165 2.30 -27.76 -35.45
N PRO A 166 1.05 -27.26 -35.32
CA PRO A 166 0.82 -25.84 -35.08
C PRO A 166 1.39 -25.44 -33.72
N LEU A 167 2.18 -24.36 -33.73
CA LEU A 167 2.67 -23.74 -32.50
C LEU A 167 1.51 -23.28 -31.61
N SER A 168 1.69 -23.44 -30.30
CA SER A 168 0.78 -22.92 -29.29
C SER A 168 0.46 -21.43 -29.53
N HIS A 169 -0.80 -21.11 -29.81
CA HIS A 169 -1.33 -19.74 -29.92
C HIS A 169 -1.52 -19.08 -28.54
N ASP A 170 -0.70 -19.44 -27.56
CA ASP A 170 -0.77 -18.81 -26.25
C ASP A 170 -0.07 -17.45 -26.22
N MET A 171 -0.43 -16.68 -25.19
CA MET A 171 0.09 -15.34 -24.98
C MET A 171 1.61 -15.36 -24.80
N LEU A 172 2.18 -16.44 -24.24
CA LEU A 172 3.62 -16.59 -24.04
C LEU A 172 4.38 -16.61 -25.37
N THR A 173 3.97 -17.46 -26.32
CA THR A 173 4.60 -17.56 -27.65
C THR A 173 4.58 -16.22 -28.38
N SER A 174 3.46 -15.50 -28.32
CA SER A 174 3.31 -14.18 -28.93
C SER A 174 4.15 -13.10 -28.24
N LEU A 175 4.28 -13.16 -26.91
CA LEU A 175 5.07 -12.22 -26.10
C LEU A 175 6.58 -12.45 -26.27
N ILE A 176 7.01 -13.70 -26.46
CA ILE A 176 8.39 -14.10 -26.76
C ILE A 176 8.80 -13.64 -28.16
N ALA A 177 7.95 -13.85 -29.18
CA ALA A 177 8.21 -13.37 -30.53
C ALA A 177 8.33 -11.84 -30.63
N ALA A 178 7.66 -11.11 -29.73
CA ALA A 178 7.65 -9.65 -29.71
C ALA A 178 8.63 -9.01 -28.71
N ASN A 179 9.42 -9.76 -27.93
CA ASN A 179 10.28 -9.22 -26.86
C ASN A 179 9.53 -8.23 -25.93
N THR A 180 8.26 -8.50 -25.62
CA THR A 180 7.37 -7.59 -24.85
C THR A 180 7.10 -8.06 -23.42
N PHE A 181 7.60 -9.23 -23.06
CA PHE A 181 7.24 -9.96 -21.85
C PHE A 181 7.55 -9.21 -20.54
N GLY A 182 8.75 -8.65 -20.39
CA GLY A 182 9.14 -7.88 -19.19
C GLY A 182 8.29 -6.62 -18.95
N THR A 183 7.71 -6.05 -20.02
CA THR A 183 6.82 -4.88 -19.90
C THR A 183 5.46 -5.25 -19.29
N LEU A 184 4.99 -6.47 -19.47
CA LEU A 184 3.63 -6.84 -19.07
C LEU A 184 3.52 -7.13 -17.57
N ILE A 185 4.53 -7.78 -17.02
CA ILE A 185 4.64 -8.11 -15.59
C ILE A 185 4.76 -6.80 -14.78
N MET A 186 5.68 -5.91 -15.16
CA MET A 186 5.81 -4.60 -14.51
C MET A 186 4.54 -3.72 -14.57
N LEU A 187 3.62 -4.00 -15.49
CA LEU A 187 2.45 -3.15 -15.73
C LEU A 187 1.17 -3.58 -15.00
N LYS A 188 0.99 -4.85 -14.66
CA LYS A 188 -0.32 -5.31 -14.15
C LYS A 188 -0.40 -5.39 -12.62
N LEU A 189 0.74 -5.52 -11.95
CA LEU A 189 0.88 -5.97 -10.56
C LEU A 189 0.31 -5.07 -9.44
N SER A 190 -0.41 -3.99 -9.76
CA SER A 190 -1.05 -3.13 -8.74
C SER A 190 -2.40 -2.54 -9.19
N ARG A 191 -2.57 -2.25 -10.49
CA ARG A 191 -3.68 -1.40 -10.93
C ARG A 191 -5.06 -2.08 -10.90
N THR A 192 -5.17 -3.34 -11.34
CA THR A 192 -6.45 -4.08 -11.29
C THR A 192 -6.85 -4.35 -9.85
N ALA A 193 -5.90 -4.78 -9.01
CA ALA A 193 -6.14 -5.01 -7.58
C ALA A 193 -6.61 -3.75 -6.86
N ASN A 194 -5.97 -2.60 -7.10
CA ASN A 194 -6.38 -1.32 -6.51
C ASN A 194 -7.80 -0.93 -6.93
N LEU A 195 -8.13 -1.08 -8.22
CA LEU A 195 -9.47 -0.75 -8.70
C LEU A 195 -10.52 -1.69 -8.10
N LEU A 196 -10.22 -2.99 -7.94
CA LEU A 196 -11.08 -3.94 -7.24
C LEU A 196 -11.30 -3.55 -5.77
N SER A 197 -10.27 -3.10 -5.06
CA SER A 197 -10.41 -2.58 -3.69
C SER A 197 -11.35 -1.36 -3.65
N PHE A 198 -11.24 -0.45 -4.63
CA PHE A 198 -12.15 0.70 -4.74
C PHE A 198 -13.58 0.26 -5.08
N ILE A 199 -13.73 -0.75 -5.93
CA ILE A 199 -15.03 -1.35 -6.26
C ILE A 199 -15.70 -1.90 -5.00
N ILE A 200 -14.99 -2.72 -4.21
CA ILE A 200 -15.51 -3.28 -2.96
C ILE A 200 -15.93 -2.15 -2.00
N TYR A 201 -15.09 -1.12 -1.83
CA TYR A 201 -15.39 0.03 -1.00
C TYR A 201 -16.68 0.75 -1.43
N HIS A 202 -16.83 1.04 -2.72
CA HIS A 202 -18.00 1.73 -3.25
C HIS A 202 -19.26 0.87 -3.22
N ILE A 203 -19.17 -0.44 -3.44
CA ILE A 203 -20.32 -1.35 -3.30
C ILE A 203 -20.77 -1.39 -1.83
N ALA A 204 -19.85 -1.61 -0.90
CA ALA A 204 -20.16 -1.70 0.53
C ALA A 204 -20.74 -0.40 1.10
N SER A 205 -20.33 0.75 0.54
CA SER A 205 -20.83 2.07 0.94
C SER A 205 -22.16 2.47 0.30
N ASN A 206 -22.68 1.70 -0.68
CA ASN A 206 -23.89 2.04 -1.44
C ASN A 206 -24.88 0.86 -1.49
N PRO A 207 -25.77 0.72 -0.48
CA PRO A 207 -26.68 -0.42 -0.35
C PRO A 207 -27.58 -0.65 -1.57
N ASP A 208 -28.09 0.41 -2.21
CA ASP A 208 -28.93 0.29 -3.42
C ASP A 208 -28.16 -0.27 -4.61
N VAL A 209 -26.90 0.14 -4.78
CA VAL A 209 -26.02 -0.40 -5.83
C VAL A 209 -25.72 -1.86 -5.54
N LYS A 210 -25.39 -2.19 -4.28
CA LYS A 210 -25.14 -3.55 -3.83
C LYS A 210 -26.35 -4.46 -4.09
N ARG A 211 -27.57 -4.02 -3.76
CA ARG A 211 -28.82 -4.75 -4.03
C ARG A 211 -29.02 -5.04 -5.52
N LYS A 212 -28.90 -4.03 -6.39
CA LYS A 212 -29.06 -4.20 -7.85
C LYS A 212 -28.01 -5.13 -8.45
N MET A 213 -26.78 -5.09 -7.92
CA MET A 213 -25.72 -6.02 -8.32
C MET A 213 -26.05 -7.45 -7.91
N PHE A 214 -26.54 -7.69 -6.69
CA PHE A 214 -27.02 -9.00 -6.27
C PHE A 214 -28.16 -9.50 -7.17
N GLU A 215 -29.14 -8.65 -7.49
CA GLU A 215 -30.24 -9.00 -8.39
C GLU A 215 -29.73 -9.45 -9.78
N GLU A 216 -28.77 -8.72 -10.37
CA GLU A 216 -28.16 -9.13 -11.63
C GLU A 216 -27.44 -10.48 -11.51
N ILE A 217 -26.62 -10.66 -10.47
CA ILE A 217 -25.88 -11.90 -10.24
C ILE A 217 -26.86 -13.06 -10.05
N ASP A 218 -27.89 -12.91 -9.22
CA ASP A 218 -28.88 -13.96 -8.98
C ASP A 218 -29.64 -14.36 -10.24
N ILE A 219 -29.97 -13.40 -11.12
CA ILE A 219 -30.60 -13.68 -12.42
C ILE A 219 -29.66 -14.47 -13.34
N VAL A 220 -28.39 -14.06 -13.45
CA VAL A 220 -27.41 -14.71 -14.33
C VAL A 220 -27.08 -16.12 -13.85
N PHE A 221 -26.94 -16.31 -12.53
CA PHE A 221 -26.55 -17.58 -11.94
C PHE A 221 -27.72 -18.46 -11.52
N GLN A 222 -28.95 -17.96 -11.56
CA GLN A 222 -30.17 -18.67 -11.16
C GLN A 222 -30.08 -19.21 -9.73
N GLY A 223 -29.44 -18.45 -8.83
CA GLY A 223 -29.19 -18.84 -7.45
C GLY A 223 -28.08 -19.89 -7.24
N ASP A 224 -27.42 -20.37 -8.31
CA ASP A 224 -26.32 -21.33 -8.19
C ASP A 224 -25.03 -20.65 -7.70
N LYS A 225 -24.69 -20.91 -6.44
CA LYS A 225 -23.50 -20.36 -5.78
C LYS A 225 -22.21 -21.11 -6.07
N THR A 226 -22.24 -22.32 -6.64
CA THR A 226 -21.08 -23.22 -6.71
C THR A 226 -20.55 -23.45 -8.12
N ARG A 227 -21.38 -23.35 -9.17
CA ARG A 227 -20.90 -23.54 -10.55
C ARG A 227 -19.82 -22.53 -10.95
N SER A 228 -18.91 -22.94 -11.81
CA SER A 228 -17.94 -22.04 -12.43
C SER A 228 -18.61 -20.96 -13.26
N ILE A 229 -17.98 -19.78 -13.34
CA ILE A 229 -18.40 -18.71 -14.26
C ILE A 229 -18.01 -19.07 -15.69
N THR A 230 -18.84 -18.69 -16.67
CA THR A 230 -18.65 -18.95 -18.10
C THR A 230 -18.55 -17.67 -18.92
N GLU A 231 -18.18 -17.78 -20.20
CA GLU A 231 -18.15 -16.64 -21.13
C GLU A 231 -19.54 -16.00 -21.30
N ASP A 232 -20.59 -16.82 -21.36
CA ASP A 232 -21.97 -16.35 -21.48
C ASP A 232 -22.42 -15.57 -20.23
N ASP A 233 -21.95 -15.96 -19.04
CA ASP A 233 -22.23 -15.22 -17.80
C ASP A 233 -21.55 -13.86 -17.82
N TYR A 234 -20.26 -13.82 -18.18
CA TYR A 234 -19.50 -12.58 -18.32
C TYR A 234 -20.20 -11.57 -19.25
N GLU A 235 -20.76 -12.03 -20.36
CA GLU A 235 -21.47 -11.16 -21.30
C GLU A 235 -22.77 -10.60 -20.73
N LYS A 236 -23.40 -11.24 -19.74
CA LYS A 236 -24.68 -10.81 -19.15
C LYS A 236 -24.53 -9.87 -17.95
N LEU A 237 -23.36 -9.81 -17.31
CA LEU A 237 -23.08 -9.01 -16.11
C LEU A 237 -22.85 -7.51 -16.43
N LYS A 238 -23.89 -6.84 -16.95
CA LYS A 238 -23.85 -5.45 -17.46
C LYS A 238 -23.82 -4.41 -16.34
N TYR A 239 -24.50 -4.66 -15.23
CA TYR A 239 -24.52 -3.78 -14.06
C TYR A 239 -23.20 -3.87 -13.29
N CYS A 240 -22.58 -5.05 -13.19
CA CYS A 240 -21.19 -5.19 -12.75
C CYS A 240 -20.25 -4.35 -13.62
N GLU A 241 -20.41 -4.39 -14.95
CA GLU A 241 -19.64 -3.53 -15.86
C GLU A 241 -19.89 -2.03 -15.59
N ALA A 242 -21.14 -1.63 -15.33
CA ALA A 242 -21.52 -0.26 -15.00
C ALA A 242 -20.87 0.23 -13.69
N ILE A 243 -20.83 -0.61 -12.65
CA ILE A 243 -20.16 -0.32 -11.38
C ILE A 243 -18.69 -0.03 -11.63
N ILE A 244 -17.99 -0.91 -12.35
CA ILE A 244 -16.56 -0.75 -12.66
C ILE A 244 -16.28 0.59 -13.35
N LYS A 245 -17.09 0.94 -14.36
CA LYS A 245 -16.94 2.22 -15.09
C LYS A 245 -17.18 3.42 -14.19
N GLU A 246 -18.16 3.35 -13.30
CA GLU A 246 -18.48 4.47 -12.40
C GLU A 246 -17.43 4.63 -11.29
N VAL A 247 -16.89 3.53 -10.78
CA VAL A 247 -15.78 3.58 -9.81
C VAL A 247 -14.56 4.23 -10.46
N ASP A 248 -14.16 3.80 -11.65
CA ASP A 248 -13.02 4.43 -12.35
C ASP A 248 -13.29 5.91 -12.69
N ARG A 249 -14.54 6.28 -13.00
CA ARG A 249 -14.91 7.69 -13.23
C ARG A 249 -14.69 8.55 -11.97
N ILE A 250 -15.08 8.06 -10.81
CA ILE A 250 -15.00 8.85 -9.55
C ILE A 250 -13.61 8.80 -8.94
N LEU A 251 -12.99 7.62 -8.97
CA LEU A 251 -11.70 7.33 -8.36
C LEU A 251 -10.81 6.56 -9.33
N PRO A 252 -10.28 7.21 -10.39
CA PRO A 252 -9.46 6.56 -11.38
C PRO A 252 -8.11 6.17 -10.79
N VAL A 253 -7.73 4.89 -10.92
CA VAL A 253 -6.39 4.40 -10.53
C VAL A 253 -5.30 5.13 -11.34
N VAL A 254 -5.58 5.45 -12.61
CA VAL A 254 -4.69 6.26 -13.44
C VAL A 254 -5.30 7.65 -13.60
N ASN A 255 -4.88 8.59 -12.74
CA ASN A 255 -5.42 9.95 -12.70
C ASN A 255 -4.83 10.91 -13.75
N THR A 256 -3.74 10.50 -14.41
CA THR A 256 -3.09 11.28 -15.47
C THR A 256 -2.57 10.38 -16.58
N VAL A 257 -2.76 10.80 -17.83
CA VAL A 257 -2.21 10.11 -19.00
C VAL A 257 -1.24 11.02 -19.74
N ALA A 258 0.01 10.59 -19.86
CA ALA A 258 1.06 11.36 -20.54
C ALA A 258 1.08 11.15 -22.07
N ARG A 259 1.33 12.24 -22.82
CA ARG A 259 1.58 12.27 -24.26
C ARG A 259 2.78 13.16 -24.56
N PHE A 260 3.60 12.78 -25.52
CA PHE A 260 4.81 13.50 -25.86
C PHE A 260 4.80 13.84 -27.35
N SER A 261 4.86 15.14 -27.68
CA SER A 261 4.83 15.59 -29.08
C SER A 261 6.18 15.41 -29.77
N GLN A 262 6.18 14.98 -31.03
CA GLN A 262 7.40 14.88 -31.85
C GLN A 262 7.64 16.09 -32.73
N GLU A 263 6.57 16.78 -33.08
CA GLU A 263 6.57 17.90 -34.00
C GLU A 263 5.88 19.07 -33.30
N PRO A 264 6.15 20.31 -33.73
CA PRO A 264 5.37 21.44 -33.25
C PRO A 264 3.88 21.21 -33.52
N ASP A 265 3.03 21.54 -32.56
CA ASP A 265 1.59 21.28 -32.63
C ASP A 265 0.78 22.45 -32.06
N GLU A 266 -0.46 22.62 -32.50
CA GLU A 266 -1.37 23.64 -31.99
C GLU A 266 -2.48 22.98 -31.16
N ILE A 267 -2.45 23.21 -29.85
CA ILE A 267 -3.38 22.61 -28.89
C ILE A 267 -4.01 23.71 -28.06
N ALA A 268 -5.35 23.73 -28.02
CA ALA A 268 -6.16 24.74 -27.33
C ALA A 268 -5.86 26.19 -27.78
N GLY A 269 -5.47 26.40 -29.05
CA GLY A 269 -5.11 27.70 -29.61
C GLY A 269 -3.69 28.18 -29.27
N TYR A 270 -2.88 27.33 -28.62
CA TYR A 270 -1.49 27.60 -28.31
C TYR A 270 -0.57 26.76 -29.18
N LYS A 271 0.50 27.38 -29.69
CA LYS A 271 1.55 26.70 -30.43
C LYS A 271 2.59 26.14 -29.46
N TRP A 272 2.78 24.83 -29.51
CA TRP A 272 3.71 24.11 -28.67
C TRP A 272 4.88 23.60 -29.51
N PRO A 273 6.13 23.72 -29.02
CA PRO A 273 7.27 23.14 -29.71
C PRO A 273 7.24 21.61 -29.66
N ALA A 274 7.95 20.99 -30.60
CA ALA A 274 8.31 19.57 -30.51
C ALA A 274 8.97 19.25 -29.17
N GLY A 275 8.76 18.04 -28.65
CA GLY A 275 9.30 17.62 -27.37
C GLY A 275 8.47 18.05 -26.15
N THR A 276 7.30 18.66 -26.35
CA THR A 276 6.40 19.02 -25.25
C THR A 276 5.73 17.77 -24.66
N LEU A 277 5.79 17.61 -23.33
CA LEU A 277 5.10 16.57 -22.57
C LEU A 277 3.75 17.10 -22.05
N PHE A 278 2.67 16.51 -22.54
CA PHE A 278 1.30 16.82 -22.13
C PHE A 278 0.80 15.80 -21.12
N HIS A 279 0.25 16.30 -20.02
CA HIS A 279 -0.42 15.50 -19.00
C HIS A 279 -1.93 15.70 -19.12
N VAL A 280 -2.65 14.66 -19.54
CA VAL A 280 -4.11 14.68 -19.59
C VAL A 280 -4.64 14.26 -18.23
N ASN A 281 -5.21 15.20 -17.47
CA ASN A 281 -5.78 14.97 -16.15
C ASN A 281 -7.15 14.29 -16.29
N THR A 282 -7.17 12.95 -16.25
CA THR A 282 -8.38 12.15 -16.42
C THR A 282 -9.34 12.33 -15.25
N ALA A 283 -8.83 12.44 -14.03
CA ALA A 283 -9.64 12.67 -12.83
C ALA A 283 -10.48 13.96 -12.94
N SER A 284 -9.89 15.04 -13.45
CA SER A 284 -10.61 16.31 -13.65
C SER A 284 -11.63 16.23 -14.79
N ILE A 285 -11.30 15.52 -15.87
CA ILE A 285 -12.23 15.30 -16.99
C ILE A 285 -13.46 14.50 -16.53
N HIS A 286 -13.25 13.46 -15.73
CA HIS A 286 -14.31 12.57 -15.24
C HIS A 286 -15.26 13.24 -14.23
N LYS A 287 -14.81 14.32 -13.59
CA LYS A 287 -15.60 15.13 -12.64
C LYS A 287 -16.15 16.42 -13.25
N ASN A 288 -15.91 16.68 -14.54
CA ASN A 288 -16.33 17.92 -15.16
C ASN A 288 -17.85 17.98 -15.37
N LYS A 289 -18.51 18.92 -14.66
CA LYS A 289 -19.96 19.16 -14.70
C LYS A 289 -20.54 19.50 -16.08
N ASN A 290 -19.72 19.93 -17.04
CA ASN A 290 -20.17 20.19 -18.42
C ASN A 290 -20.40 18.89 -19.21
N TYR A 291 -19.84 17.78 -18.73
CA TYR A 291 -19.91 16.47 -19.38
C TYR A 291 -20.65 15.42 -18.56
N TRP A 292 -20.73 15.60 -17.24
CA TRP A 292 -21.32 14.66 -16.31
C TRP A 292 -22.37 15.34 -15.43
N GLU A 293 -23.57 14.77 -15.42
CA GLU A 293 -24.62 15.14 -14.47
C GLU A 293 -24.33 14.52 -13.09
N GLU A 294 -24.46 15.32 -12.03
CA GLU A 294 -24.09 14.95 -10.66
C GLU A 294 -22.69 14.27 -10.58
N PRO A 295 -21.60 14.95 -10.98
CA PRO A 295 -20.30 14.31 -11.20
C PRO A 295 -19.69 13.68 -9.94
N GLU A 296 -19.98 14.22 -8.74
CA GLU A 296 -19.46 13.67 -7.48
C GLU A 296 -20.29 12.50 -6.94
N LYS A 297 -21.49 12.24 -7.50
CA LYS A 297 -22.37 11.17 -7.05
C LYS A 297 -21.98 9.86 -7.71
N PHE A 298 -21.75 8.84 -6.89
CA PHE A 298 -21.57 7.47 -7.34
C PHE A 298 -22.91 6.91 -7.84
N ASN A 299 -23.04 6.81 -9.17
CA ASN A 299 -24.27 6.37 -9.81
C ASN A 299 -23.98 5.46 -11.02
N PRO A 300 -23.92 4.13 -10.83
CA PRO A 300 -23.78 3.17 -11.92
C PRO A 300 -24.97 3.15 -12.90
N ASP A 301 -26.18 3.53 -12.46
CA ASP A 301 -27.39 3.48 -13.30
C ASP A 301 -27.28 4.36 -14.56
N ARG A 302 -26.43 5.40 -14.53
CA ARG A 302 -26.18 6.24 -15.71
C ARG A 302 -25.69 5.44 -16.91
N TRP A 303 -24.96 4.35 -16.67
CA TRP A 303 -24.44 3.47 -17.70
C TRP A 303 -25.47 2.47 -18.23
N MET A 304 -26.60 2.33 -17.53
CA MET A 304 -27.71 1.44 -17.88
C MET A 304 -28.80 2.13 -18.69
N VAL A 305 -28.73 3.47 -18.81
CA VAL A 305 -29.65 4.23 -19.67
C VAL A 305 -29.49 3.78 -21.12
N LYS A 306 -30.60 3.43 -21.76
CA LYS A 306 -30.61 2.97 -23.15
C LYS A 306 -29.92 3.99 -24.06
N ASP A 307 -29.02 3.50 -24.91
CA ASP A 307 -28.23 4.30 -25.86
C ASP A 307 -27.28 5.35 -25.23
N PHE A 308 -27.09 5.32 -23.91
CA PHE A 308 -26.14 6.20 -23.24
C PHE A 308 -24.71 5.96 -23.74
N LYS A 309 -24.05 7.05 -24.14
CA LYS A 309 -22.63 7.09 -24.45
C LYS A 309 -22.04 8.35 -23.84
N PRO A 310 -20.94 8.26 -23.08
CA PRO A 310 -20.26 9.45 -22.59
C PRO A 310 -19.84 10.32 -23.78
N LYS A 311 -19.87 11.64 -23.59
CA LYS A 311 -19.36 12.58 -24.59
C LYS A 311 -17.94 12.19 -24.97
N LYS A 312 -17.57 12.42 -26.24
CA LYS A 312 -16.25 12.05 -26.75
C LYS A 312 -15.15 12.59 -25.83
N PHE A 313 -14.27 11.71 -25.38
CA PHE A 313 -13.17 12.00 -24.44
C PHE A 313 -13.57 12.45 -23.03
N SER A 314 -14.84 12.38 -22.63
CA SER A 314 -15.26 12.68 -21.24
C SER A 314 -15.12 11.49 -20.28
N PHE A 315 -14.92 10.28 -20.82
CA PHE A 315 -14.58 9.07 -20.06
C PHE A 315 -13.32 8.43 -20.64
N VAL A 316 -12.30 8.22 -19.81
CA VAL A 316 -10.93 7.88 -20.22
C VAL A 316 -10.31 6.84 -19.28
N MET A 317 -10.99 5.71 -19.07
CA MET A 317 -10.54 4.64 -18.17
C MET A 317 -9.23 3.99 -18.61
N PHE A 318 -9.11 3.67 -19.90
CA PHE A 318 -7.96 2.93 -20.45
C PHE A 318 -7.04 3.79 -21.32
N GLY A 319 -7.21 5.11 -21.27
CA GLY A 319 -6.59 6.04 -22.23
C GLY A 319 -7.30 6.03 -23.59
N GLY A 320 -6.59 6.47 -24.64
CA GLY A 320 -7.16 6.56 -25.98
C GLY A 320 -6.12 6.55 -27.11
N GLY A 321 -6.61 6.38 -28.34
CA GLY A 321 -5.83 6.28 -29.57
C GLY A 321 -5.07 4.96 -29.73
N LEU A 322 -4.06 4.93 -30.60
CA LEU A 322 -3.25 3.74 -30.89
C LEU A 322 -2.57 3.17 -29.62
N ARG A 323 -2.24 4.04 -28.66
CA ARG A 323 -1.61 3.68 -27.38
C ARG A 323 -2.60 3.44 -26.23
N ILE A 324 -3.87 3.16 -26.52
CA ILE A 324 -4.85 2.70 -25.51
C ILE A 324 -4.35 1.45 -24.78
N CYS A 325 -4.76 1.26 -23.51
CA CYS A 325 -4.34 0.15 -22.68
C CYS A 325 -4.38 -1.20 -23.45
N PRO A 326 -3.24 -1.90 -23.57
CA PRO A 326 -3.20 -3.20 -24.22
C PRO A 326 -4.07 -4.22 -23.49
N GLY A 327 -3.99 -4.26 -22.15
CA GLY A 327 -4.65 -5.24 -21.29
C GLY A 327 -6.09 -4.94 -20.92
N ARG A 328 -6.77 -3.97 -21.57
CA ARG A 328 -8.13 -3.54 -21.20
C ARG A 328 -9.16 -4.68 -21.19
N LYS A 329 -9.08 -5.59 -22.18
CA LYS A 329 -9.99 -6.75 -22.28
C LYS A 329 -9.81 -7.68 -21.08
N LEU A 330 -8.56 -8.02 -20.77
CA LEU A 330 -8.23 -8.83 -19.59
C LEU A 330 -8.69 -8.16 -18.29
N ALA A 331 -8.41 -6.88 -18.11
CA ALA A 331 -8.80 -6.15 -16.90
C ALA A 331 -10.33 -6.15 -16.70
N MET A 332 -11.12 -5.93 -17.76
CA MET A 332 -12.59 -5.96 -17.67
C MET A 332 -13.12 -7.36 -17.35
N ILE A 333 -12.58 -8.41 -17.98
CA ILE A 333 -12.95 -9.80 -17.65
C ILE A 333 -12.64 -10.09 -16.19
N GLU A 334 -11.44 -9.75 -15.73
CA GLU A 334 -11.02 -9.98 -14.34
C GLU A 334 -11.90 -9.26 -13.34
N MET A 335 -12.22 -7.98 -13.57
CA MET A 335 -13.03 -7.22 -12.63
C MET A 335 -14.48 -7.72 -12.58
N ILE A 336 -15.10 -7.97 -13.74
CA ILE A 336 -16.50 -8.42 -13.83
C ILE A 336 -16.64 -9.82 -13.22
N CYS A 337 -15.80 -10.76 -13.63
CA CYS A 337 -15.90 -12.14 -13.17
C CYS A 337 -15.55 -12.26 -11.69
N LEU A 338 -14.54 -11.53 -11.18
CA LEU A 338 -14.18 -11.60 -9.77
C LEU A 338 -15.23 -10.95 -8.88
N MET A 339 -15.86 -9.84 -9.30
CA MET A 339 -17.04 -9.30 -8.61
C MET A 339 -18.14 -10.34 -8.47
N ALA A 340 -18.48 -11.03 -9.57
CA ALA A 340 -19.49 -12.07 -9.54
C ALA A 340 -19.08 -13.25 -8.64
N LEU A 341 -17.84 -13.72 -8.71
CA LEU A 341 -17.35 -14.82 -7.87
C LEU A 341 -17.39 -14.47 -6.38
N LEU A 342 -17.02 -13.24 -6.01
CA LEU A 342 -17.07 -12.75 -4.63
C LEU A 342 -18.51 -12.60 -4.13
N TYR A 343 -19.29 -11.75 -4.79
CA TYR A 343 -20.60 -11.34 -4.28
C TYR A 343 -21.70 -12.39 -4.49
N ARG A 344 -21.49 -13.40 -5.33
CA ARG A 344 -22.44 -14.53 -5.41
C ARG A 344 -22.46 -15.39 -4.14
N LYS A 345 -21.33 -15.46 -3.42
CA LYS A 345 -21.16 -16.29 -2.24
C LYS A 345 -21.12 -15.49 -0.94
N TYR A 346 -20.56 -14.28 -0.98
CA TYR A 346 -20.23 -13.51 0.20
C TYR A 346 -20.96 -12.17 0.22
N ASP A 347 -21.44 -11.82 1.41
CA ASP A 347 -21.90 -10.48 1.73
C ASP A 347 -20.75 -9.70 2.37
N ILE A 348 -20.00 -8.95 1.55
CA ILE A 348 -18.81 -8.21 2.00
C ILE A 348 -19.20 -6.80 2.46
N ASP A 349 -18.81 -6.44 3.68
CA ASP A 349 -19.03 -5.14 4.30
C ASP A 349 -17.72 -4.54 4.86
N LEU A 350 -17.69 -3.21 4.99
CA LEU A 350 -16.57 -2.52 5.64
C LEU A 350 -16.62 -2.73 7.16
N VAL A 351 -15.46 -3.04 7.76
CA VAL A 351 -15.31 -3.14 9.23
C VAL A 351 -15.69 -1.82 9.90
N ASP A 352 -15.28 -0.70 9.30
CA ASP A 352 -15.71 0.64 9.70
C ASP A 352 -16.34 1.34 8.50
N LYS A 353 -17.67 1.51 8.55
CA LYS A 353 -18.47 2.16 7.48
C LYS A 353 -18.23 3.67 7.39
N LEU A 354 -17.66 4.29 8.42
CA LEU A 354 -17.38 5.72 8.47
C LEU A 354 -15.93 6.05 8.10
N SER A 355 -15.05 5.05 8.05
CA SER A 355 -13.63 5.26 7.74
C SER A 355 -13.46 5.72 6.29
N PRO A 356 -12.79 6.86 6.05
CA PRO A 356 -12.48 7.29 4.70
C PRO A 356 -11.43 6.36 4.08
N LEU A 357 -11.60 6.05 2.80
CA LEU A 357 -10.62 5.29 2.05
C LEU A 357 -9.27 6.03 2.03
N LYS A 358 -8.24 5.44 2.64
CA LYS A 358 -6.87 5.97 2.57
C LYS A 358 -6.31 5.71 1.18
N THR A 359 -5.89 6.76 0.48
CA THR A 359 -5.26 6.62 -0.85
C THR A 359 -3.94 7.36 -0.91
N ILE A 360 -2.93 6.77 -1.55
CA ILE A 360 -1.65 7.41 -1.85
C ILE A 360 -1.61 7.69 -3.36
N SER A 361 -1.25 8.91 -3.75
CA SER A 361 -1.15 9.33 -5.15
C SER A 361 0.30 9.68 -5.51
N SER A 362 0.91 8.90 -6.40
CA SER A 362 2.24 9.14 -6.99
C SER A 362 2.21 9.02 -8.52
N GLY A 363 1.17 9.58 -9.15
CA GLY A 363 0.85 9.39 -10.58
C GLY A 363 0.00 8.14 -10.88
N LEU A 364 -0.12 7.26 -9.89
CA LEU A 364 -1.17 6.25 -9.74
C LEU A 364 -1.84 6.47 -8.39
N ILE A 365 -3.16 6.27 -8.31
CA ILE A 365 -3.88 6.21 -7.04
C ILE A 365 -3.90 4.75 -6.61
N ALA A 366 -3.32 4.48 -5.44
CA ALA A 366 -3.34 3.17 -4.81
C ALA A 366 -4.00 3.27 -3.44
N SER A 367 -4.75 2.25 -3.05
CA SER A 367 -4.94 1.96 -1.64
C SER A 367 -3.61 1.39 -1.15
N PRO A 368 -2.99 1.91 -0.07
CA PRO A 368 -1.97 1.13 0.61
C PRO A 368 -2.58 -0.23 1.00
N GLU A 369 -1.76 -1.28 1.06
CA GLU A 369 -2.16 -2.52 1.73
C GLU A 369 -2.72 -2.10 3.11
N LEU A 370 -3.94 -2.53 3.45
CA LEU A 370 -4.67 -1.94 4.57
C LEU A 370 -4.04 -2.31 5.92
N VAL A 371 -3.01 -3.16 5.91
CA VAL A 371 -2.05 -3.30 6.99
C VAL A 371 -0.67 -3.52 6.37
N GLU A 372 0.02 -2.46 5.91
CA GLU A 372 1.48 -2.53 6.00
C GLU A 372 1.82 -2.54 7.49
N PRO A 373 2.47 -3.59 8.03
CA PRO A 373 2.98 -3.52 9.39
C PRO A 373 3.93 -2.35 9.43
N PHE A 374 3.55 -1.31 10.16
CA PHE A 374 4.42 -0.18 10.40
C PHE A 374 5.67 -0.73 11.07
N THR A 375 6.83 -0.66 10.43
CA THR A 375 8.09 -1.00 11.12
C THR A 375 8.78 0.31 11.48
N PRO A 376 8.84 0.67 12.76
CA PRO A 376 9.55 1.86 13.21
C PRO A 376 11.02 1.79 12.77
N LEU A 377 11.57 2.91 12.30
CA LEU A 377 13.01 3.01 12.01
C LEU A 377 13.83 2.84 13.28
N GLY A 378 15.05 2.27 13.15
CA GLY A 378 16.03 2.23 14.23
C GLY A 378 16.35 3.63 14.75
N ARG A 379 16.24 3.82 16.07
CA ARG A 379 16.33 5.15 16.72
C ARG A 379 16.98 5.04 18.10
N MET A 380 17.64 6.12 18.53
CA MET A 380 18.20 6.30 19.88
C MET A 380 17.39 7.34 20.67
N GLY A 381 17.41 7.28 21.99
CA GLY A 381 16.86 8.34 22.86
C GLY A 381 15.34 8.56 22.76
N HIS A 382 14.55 7.51 22.49
CA HIS A 382 13.09 7.57 22.50
C HIS A 382 12.54 7.39 23.92
N SER A 383 11.32 7.86 24.19
CA SER A 383 10.62 7.59 25.45
C SER A 383 9.70 6.39 25.31
N THR A 384 9.60 5.57 26.35
CA THR A 384 8.69 4.41 26.40
C THR A 384 7.81 4.45 27.64
N ILE A 385 6.57 3.98 27.51
CA ILE A 385 5.68 3.75 28.65
C ILE A 385 4.85 2.49 28.40
N LEU A 386 4.71 1.68 29.44
CA LEU A 386 3.77 0.57 29.46
C LEU A 386 2.47 1.07 30.10
N ASP A 387 1.38 0.98 29.35
CA ASP A 387 0.03 1.24 29.86
C ASP A 387 -0.85 0.03 29.55
N GLU A 388 -1.36 -0.60 30.60
CA GLU A 388 -2.02 -1.91 30.58
C GLU A 388 -1.16 -2.96 29.84
N ASN A 389 -1.58 -3.39 28.65
CA ASN A 389 -0.91 -4.37 27.80
C ASN A 389 -0.26 -3.74 26.56
N LYS A 390 -0.08 -2.42 26.51
CA LYS A 390 0.47 -1.73 25.34
C LYS A 390 1.75 -0.99 25.72
N LEU A 391 2.82 -1.30 25.01
CA LEU A 391 4.11 -0.63 25.16
C LEU A 391 4.19 0.48 24.11
N TYR A 392 4.02 1.73 24.53
CA TYR A 392 4.07 2.91 23.67
C TYR A 392 5.48 3.47 23.57
N PHE A 393 5.78 4.01 22.40
CA PHE A 393 7.05 4.63 22.04
C PHE A 393 6.78 6.04 21.50
N PHE A 394 7.56 7.01 21.97
CA PHE A 394 7.43 8.41 21.58
C PHE A 394 8.77 8.95 21.08
N GLY A 395 8.76 9.44 19.84
CA GLY A 395 9.87 10.16 19.23
C GLY A 395 11.18 9.38 19.18
N GLY A 396 12.29 10.09 19.38
CA GLY A 396 13.66 9.58 19.30
C GLY A 396 14.41 10.07 18.06
N GLN A 397 15.72 9.87 18.05
CA GLN A 397 16.60 10.31 16.98
C GLN A 397 17.01 9.13 16.10
N SER A 398 16.71 9.22 14.80
CA SER A 398 17.24 8.31 13.79
C SER A 398 18.55 8.86 13.22
N ASN A 399 19.23 8.07 12.37
CA ASN A 399 20.44 8.52 11.67
C ASN A 399 20.19 9.70 10.69
N ILE A 400 18.93 10.06 10.42
CA ILE A 400 18.54 11.04 9.40
C ILE A 400 17.88 12.27 10.04
N ASP A 401 17.00 12.07 11.02
CA ASP A 401 16.25 13.16 11.69
C ASP A 401 15.69 12.74 13.06
N CYS A 402 15.24 13.71 13.84
CA CYS A 402 14.40 13.52 15.02
C CYS A 402 12.98 13.12 14.59
N SER A 403 12.46 12.06 15.19
CA SER A 403 11.17 11.47 14.88
C SER A 403 10.05 12.11 15.72
N ASN A 404 8.90 12.34 15.08
CA ASN A 404 7.64 12.66 15.76
C ASN A 404 6.73 11.44 15.92
N GLU A 405 7.23 10.27 15.57
CA GLU A 405 6.41 9.07 15.52
C GLU A 405 5.93 8.69 16.93
N VAL A 406 4.65 8.33 17.00
CA VAL A 406 4.04 7.72 18.17
C VAL A 406 3.49 6.39 17.72
N PHE A 407 3.90 5.31 18.37
CA PHE A 407 3.49 3.97 18.00
C PHE A 407 3.52 3.05 19.21
N TYR A 408 2.83 1.92 19.15
CA TYR A 408 2.84 0.96 20.24
C TYR A 408 2.93 -0.49 19.76
N LEU A 409 3.41 -1.34 20.66
CA LEU A 409 3.34 -2.79 20.55
C LEU A 409 2.26 -3.31 21.50
N ASP A 410 1.29 -4.07 20.96
CA ASP A 410 0.25 -4.71 21.77
C ASP A 410 0.76 -6.05 22.32
N LEU A 411 1.00 -6.08 23.63
CA LEU A 411 1.50 -7.25 24.35
C LEU A 411 0.37 -8.22 24.74
N SER A 412 -0.90 -7.88 24.50
CA SER A 412 -2.03 -8.80 24.73
C SER A 412 -2.08 -9.94 23.71
N GLN A 413 -1.45 -9.74 22.54
CA GLN A 413 -1.35 -10.74 21.48
C GLN A 413 -0.01 -11.46 21.55
N ARG A 414 0.02 -12.75 21.19
CA ARG A 414 1.29 -13.47 21.02
C ARG A 414 2.01 -12.90 19.81
N PHE A 415 3.26 -12.48 19.98
CA PHE A 415 4.10 -11.96 18.90
C PHE A 415 5.41 -12.75 18.76
N ASN A 416 5.92 -12.82 17.53
CA ASN A 416 7.28 -13.29 17.23
C ASN A 416 8.20 -12.07 17.13
N VAL A 417 9.40 -12.14 17.73
CA VAL A 417 10.42 -11.09 17.68
C VAL A 417 10.85 -10.78 16.24
N GLU A 418 10.73 -11.76 15.33
CA GLU A 418 11.02 -11.59 13.90
C GLU A 418 9.92 -10.83 13.13
N ASN A 419 8.70 -10.75 13.67
CA ASN A 419 7.55 -10.14 13.01
C ASN A 419 6.64 -9.40 14.01
N LEU A 420 7.17 -8.33 14.59
CA LEU A 420 6.44 -7.47 15.51
C LEU A 420 5.37 -6.64 14.78
N GLN A 421 4.12 -6.74 15.24
CA GLN A 421 3.00 -5.96 14.72
C GLN A 421 2.92 -4.62 15.46
N TRP A 422 3.42 -3.55 14.85
CA TRP A 422 3.33 -2.22 15.44
C TRP A 422 2.09 -1.49 14.96
N THR A 423 1.51 -0.69 15.84
CA THR A 423 0.42 0.24 15.49
C THR A 423 0.95 1.66 15.45
N ASP A 424 0.78 2.35 14.32
CA ASP A 424 1.16 3.75 14.12
C ASP A 424 0.05 4.72 14.55
N LEU A 425 0.38 5.67 15.42
CA LEU A 425 -0.48 6.76 15.91
C LEU A 425 -0.01 8.16 15.45
N THR A 426 0.99 8.23 14.56
CA THR A 426 1.67 9.48 14.16
C THR A 426 0.76 10.47 13.43
N LEU A 427 -0.30 10.01 12.76
CA LEU A 427 -1.20 10.87 11.97
C LEU A 427 -2.00 11.89 12.81
N ASN A 428 -2.07 11.72 14.14
CA ASN A 428 -2.80 12.62 15.04
C ASN A 428 -1.87 13.58 15.82
N SER A 429 -0.54 13.48 15.65
CA SER A 429 0.43 14.28 16.43
C SER A 429 0.79 15.59 15.72
N GLU A 430 0.19 16.70 16.13
CA GLU A 430 0.55 18.04 15.63
C GLU A 430 1.83 18.63 16.26
N ILE A 431 2.38 18.02 17.32
CA ILE A 431 3.65 18.49 17.90
C ILE A 431 4.84 17.96 17.11
N ALA A 432 5.60 18.91 16.58
CA ALA A 432 6.89 18.67 15.98
C ALA A 432 8.00 18.64 17.05
N PHE A 433 8.55 17.46 17.37
CA PHE A 433 9.93 17.32 17.87
C PHE A 433 10.98 17.71 16.82
N LYS A 434 10.53 18.07 15.59
CA LYS A 434 11.37 18.62 14.52
C LYS A 434 11.88 20.02 14.88
N ASN A 435 13.00 20.06 15.59
CA ASN A 435 14.09 20.95 15.24
C ASN A 435 15.36 20.48 15.94
N ASN A 436 16.37 20.13 15.14
CA ASN A 436 17.73 20.03 15.65
C ASN A 436 18.15 21.46 16.05
N TYR A 437 18.28 21.68 17.36
CA TYR A 437 18.96 22.82 18.00
C TYR A 437 18.22 24.15 18.21
N VAL A 438 16.93 24.32 17.87
CA VAL A 438 16.23 25.60 18.11
C VAL A 438 14.79 25.42 18.62
N SER A 439 14.60 25.79 19.89
CA SER A 439 13.35 25.92 20.67
C SER A 439 12.76 24.64 21.30
N PHE A 440 13.35 24.18 22.41
CA PHE A 440 12.57 23.47 23.42
C PHE A 440 11.69 24.50 24.12
N LYS A 441 10.38 24.56 23.78
CA LYS A 441 9.44 25.50 24.40
C LYS A 441 8.96 25.05 25.79
N SER A 442 9.11 23.77 26.12
CA SER A 442 8.72 23.19 27.41
C SER A 442 9.53 21.92 27.71
N LEU A 443 9.71 21.61 28.98
CA LEU A 443 10.27 20.35 29.48
C LEU A 443 9.22 19.27 29.72
N VAL A 444 7.93 19.62 29.69
CA VAL A 444 6.81 18.71 29.91
C VAL A 444 5.84 18.81 28.73
N TYR A 445 5.49 17.65 28.18
CA TYR A 445 4.48 17.47 27.15
C TYR A 445 3.51 16.38 27.62
N VAL A 446 2.23 16.58 27.39
CA VAL A 446 1.18 15.62 27.75
C VAL A 446 0.58 15.06 26.47
N PHE A 447 0.60 13.74 26.30
CA PHE A 447 -0.06 13.06 25.18
C PHE A 447 -1.32 12.35 25.67
N ASN A 448 -2.46 12.64 25.05
CA ASN A 448 -3.72 11.97 25.35
C ASN A 448 -3.87 10.72 24.46
N LEU A 449 -3.76 9.53 25.06
CA LEU A 449 -3.87 8.25 24.35
C LEU A 449 -5.24 8.03 23.69
N LYS A 450 -6.31 8.65 24.18
CA LYS A 450 -7.67 8.51 23.62
C LYS A 450 -7.91 9.43 22.43
N SER A 451 -7.49 10.68 22.51
CA SER A 451 -7.68 11.65 21.42
C SER A 451 -6.52 11.71 20.44
N GLY A 452 -5.36 11.14 20.78
CA GLY A 452 -4.14 11.20 19.97
C GLY A 452 -3.49 12.58 19.92
N GLN A 453 -3.90 13.51 20.78
CA GLN A 453 -3.45 14.90 20.77
C GLN A 453 -2.43 15.20 21.85
N TRP A 454 -1.51 16.11 21.55
CA TRP A 454 -0.55 16.64 22.50
C TRP A 454 -1.04 17.95 23.13
N ASN A 455 -0.61 18.21 24.36
CA ASN A 455 -0.79 19.48 25.07
C ASN A 455 0.50 19.88 25.79
N ILE A 456 0.75 21.19 25.91
CA ILE A 456 1.87 21.75 26.67
C ILE A 456 1.30 22.41 27.92
N PRO A 457 1.39 21.77 29.10
CA PRO A 457 0.88 22.38 30.33
C PRO A 457 1.74 23.58 30.73
N VAL A 458 1.10 24.57 31.37
CA VAL A 458 1.80 25.69 32.01
C VAL A 458 2.29 25.24 33.37
N MET A 459 3.59 24.95 33.47
CA MET A 459 4.23 24.55 34.72
C MET A 459 4.55 25.76 35.60
N LYS A 460 4.35 25.63 36.92
CA LYS A 460 4.66 26.67 37.92
C LYS A 460 5.83 26.25 38.82
N GLY A 461 6.42 27.20 39.55
CA GLY A 461 7.48 26.94 40.52
C GLY A 461 8.89 26.97 39.95
N ASN A 462 9.79 26.16 40.51
CA ASN A 462 11.23 26.19 40.20
C ASN A 462 11.55 25.34 38.96
N ILE A 463 11.20 25.85 37.79
CA ILE A 463 11.41 25.16 36.51
C ILE A 463 12.91 24.92 36.30
N PRO A 464 13.35 23.67 36.03
CA PRO A 464 14.75 23.37 35.81
C PRO A 464 15.29 24.03 34.55
N GLU A 465 16.58 24.37 34.57
CA GLU A 465 17.29 24.79 33.37
C GLU A 465 17.33 23.68 32.31
N MET A 466 17.30 24.10 31.05
CA MET A 466 17.42 23.22 29.89
C MET A 466 18.74 22.44 29.94
N ARG A 467 18.64 21.12 29.80
CA ARG A 467 19.77 20.18 29.88
C ARG A 467 19.52 18.99 28.97
N ARG A 468 20.58 18.32 28.52
CA ARG A 468 20.55 17.03 27.80
C ARG A 468 21.24 15.94 28.61
N ASP A 469 21.09 14.69 28.19
CA ASP A 469 21.71 13.51 28.82
C ASP A 469 21.39 13.38 30.33
N PHE A 470 20.19 13.83 30.72
CA PHE A 470 19.64 13.70 32.08
C PHE A 470 18.81 12.43 32.23
N ASN A 471 18.56 12.01 33.47
CA ASN A 471 17.70 10.87 33.77
C ASN A 471 16.36 11.30 34.35
N VAL A 472 15.34 10.49 34.04
CA VAL A 472 13.98 10.68 34.51
C VAL A 472 13.46 9.38 35.11
N VAL A 473 12.91 9.46 36.31
CA VAL A 473 12.10 8.38 36.90
C VAL A 473 10.75 8.94 37.34
N THR A 474 9.70 8.13 37.28
CA THR A 474 8.34 8.54 37.64
C THR A 474 7.80 7.62 38.72
N ASP A 475 7.21 8.18 39.77
CA ASP A 475 6.54 7.38 40.81
C ASP A 475 5.06 7.14 40.54
N ILE A 476 4.47 6.23 41.32
CA ILE A 476 3.06 5.85 41.23
C ILE A 476 2.10 7.00 41.59
N PHE A 477 2.61 8.08 42.19
CA PHE A 477 1.82 9.25 42.57
C PHE A 477 1.88 10.34 41.50
N GLY A 478 2.57 10.10 40.38
CA GLY A 478 2.70 11.04 39.27
C GLY A 478 3.78 12.10 39.49
N ASN A 479 4.77 11.87 40.36
CA ASN A 479 5.94 12.74 40.43
C ASN A 479 7.02 12.27 39.46
N ILE A 480 7.57 13.21 38.70
CA ILE A 480 8.67 13.03 37.76
C ILE A 480 9.94 13.58 38.42
N TYR A 481 10.96 12.75 38.60
CA TYR A 481 12.24 13.11 39.17
C TYR A 481 13.29 13.21 38.07
N VAL A 482 13.76 14.43 37.80
CA VAL A 482 14.80 14.73 36.83
C VAL A 482 16.14 14.90 37.54
N SER A 483 17.17 14.20 37.09
CA SER A 483 18.49 14.25 37.72
C SER A 483 19.66 14.22 36.73
N GLY A 484 20.73 14.93 37.09
CA GLY A 484 21.94 15.03 36.28
C GLY A 484 21.73 15.83 34.99
N GLY A 485 22.59 15.56 34.02
CA GLY A 485 22.58 16.16 32.69
C GLY A 485 23.61 17.27 32.51
N LEU A 486 23.70 17.77 31.29
CA LEU A 486 24.61 18.84 30.91
C LEU A 486 23.94 19.87 30.00
N SER A 487 24.44 21.11 30.03
CA SER A 487 24.16 22.14 29.03
C SER A 487 25.46 22.48 28.30
N ASP A 488 25.44 22.51 26.98
CA ASP A 488 26.58 22.79 26.09
C ASP A 488 26.14 23.62 24.87
N GLU A 489 27.02 23.81 23.89
CA GLU A 489 26.74 24.58 22.67
C GLU A 489 25.50 24.07 21.92
N ARG A 490 25.18 22.77 22.03
CA ARG A 490 23.99 22.17 21.41
C ARG A 490 22.69 22.64 22.06
N MET A 491 22.75 23.10 23.30
CA MET A 491 21.62 23.66 24.04
C MET A 491 21.63 25.20 24.05
N GLY A 492 22.56 25.83 23.31
CA GLY A 492 22.74 27.28 23.28
C GLY A 492 23.61 27.84 24.41
N SER A 493 24.28 27.00 25.20
CA SER A 493 25.21 27.43 26.25
C SER A 493 26.63 27.56 25.70
N ILE A 494 27.30 28.68 26.00
CA ILE A 494 28.70 28.93 25.61
C ILE A 494 29.67 28.09 26.48
N ILE A 495 29.23 27.67 27.66
CA ILE A 495 30.05 26.93 28.62
C ILE A 495 29.40 25.57 28.88
N VAL A 496 30.20 24.51 28.89
CA VAL A 496 29.74 23.18 29.30
C VAL A 496 29.49 23.18 30.80
N GLN A 497 28.22 23.05 31.20
CA GLN A 497 27.78 23.01 32.59
C GLN A 497 27.16 21.65 32.90
N TYR A 498 27.66 20.99 33.94
CA TYR A 498 27.07 19.75 34.45
C TYR A 498 26.17 20.03 35.63
N TYR A 499 25.03 19.34 35.68
CA TYR A 499 24.04 19.53 36.74
C TYR A 499 24.15 18.44 37.81
N LYS A 500 24.05 18.87 39.07
CA LYS A 500 23.94 17.98 40.24
C LYS A 500 22.54 17.93 40.84
N ASN A 501 21.73 18.97 40.62
CA ASN A 501 20.44 19.12 41.28
C ASN A 501 19.43 18.06 40.82
N MET A 502 18.52 17.68 41.73
CA MET A 502 17.33 16.90 41.41
C MET A 502 16.14 17.84 41.33
N SER A 503 15.42 17.81 40.21
CA SER A 503 14.19 18.58 40.03
C SER A 503 13.01 17.63 40.06
N ILE A 504 11.97 17.98 40.81
CA ILE A 504 10.78 17.15 41.00
C ILE A 504 9.62 17.89 40.36
N SER A 505 8.92 17.25 39.43
CA SER A 505 7.68 17.75 38.87
C SER A 505 6.51 16.93 39.39
N ASN A 506 5.55 17.58 40.02
CA ASN A 506 4.27 16.98 40.33
C ASN A 506 3.34 17.19 39.13
N THR A 507 2.92 16.09 38.49
CA THR A 507 2.07 16.16 37.28
C THR A 507 0.60 16.44 37.58
N ASN A 508 0.13 16.20 38.81
CA ASN A 508 -1.24 16.52 39.23
C ASN A 508 -1.41 18.03 39.46
N ASP A 509 -0.43 18.66 40.12
CA ASP A 509 -0.45 20.07 40.48
C ASP A 509 0.26 20.98 39.46
N LEU A 510 0.91 20.39 38.45
CA LEU A 510 1.70 21.07 37.42
C LEU A 510 2.77 22.02 38.01
N THR A 511 3.46 21.56 39.06
CA THR A 511 4.51 22.32 39.75
C THR A 511 5.88 21.67 39.65
N TRP A 512 6.92 22.49 39.63
CA TRP A 512 8.31 22.10 39.81
C TRP A 512 8.84 22.54 41.17
N SER A 513 9.60 21.67 41.81
CA SER A 513 10.36 21.94 43.02
C SER A 513 11.77 21.34 42.91
N TYR A 514 12.67 21.76 43.80
CA TYR A 514 13.97 21.12 43.94
C TYR A 514 13.89 20.03 45.00
N GLY A 515 14.51 18.88 44.71
CA GLY A 515 14.75 17.85 45.71
C GLY A 515 15.76 18.32 46.77
N PRO A 516 15.85 17.60 47.90
CA PRO A 516 16.76 17.96 48.98
C PRO A 516 18.23 17.85 48.55
N ASP A 517 19.05 18.80 49.00
CA ASP A 517 20.49 18.86 48.69
C ASP A 517 21.35 17.93 49.58
N ILE A 518 20.82 16.74 49.93
CA ILE A 518 21.47 15.79 50.84
C ILE A 518 22.10 14.65 50.02
N ASN A 519 23.40 14.39 50.22
CA ASN A 519 24.16 13.31 49.56
C ASN A 519 24.09 13.34 48.02
N ILE A 520 24.07 14.54 47.43
CA ILE A 520 23.98 14.70 45.97
C ILE A 520 25.27 14.15 45.31
N PRO A 521 25.15 13.32 44.26
CA PRO A 521 26.31 12.87 43.49
C PRO A 521 27.04 14.03 42.79
N LEU A 522 28.28 13.78 42.39
CA LEU A 522 29.04 14.72 41.55
C LEU A 522 28.28 15.05 40.26
N PRO A 523 28.35 16.31 39.76
CA PRO A 523 27.74 16.71 38.49
C PRO A 523 28.23 15.84 37.32
N ARG A 524 27.31 15.30 36.51
CA ARG A 524 27.63 14.41 35.38
C ARG A 524 26.44 14.20 34.44
N ALA A 525 26.72 13.64 33.27
CA ALA A 525 25.75 13.31 32.22
C ALA A 525 25.73 11.82 31.89
N GLY A 526 24.59 11.32 31.39
CA GLY A 526 24.49 9.96 30.86
C GLY A 526 24.39 8.84 31.90
N ASN A 527 23.95 9.14 33.13
CA ASN A 527 23.75 8.13 34.16
C ASN A 527 22.53 7.23 33.84
N THR A 528 22.25 6.28 34.72
CA THR A 528 20.97 5.57 34.80
C THR A 528 20.34 5.84 36.16
N ALA A 529 19.01 5.92 36.21
CA ALA A 529 18.26 5.95 37.46
C ALA A 529 17.09 4.97 37.37
N SER A 530 16.82 4.24 38.45
CA SER A 530 15.68 3.33 38.55
C SER A 530 14.90 3.62 39.83
N LEU A 531 13.57 3.62 39.74
CA LEU A 531 12.71 3.68 40.91
C LEU A 531 12.35 2.26 41.35
N LEU A 532 12.73 1.91 42.57
CA LEU A 532 12.35 0.66 43.20
C LEU A 532 10.93 0.71 43.74
N SER A 533 10.28 -0.45 43.89
CA SER A 533 8.90 -0.58 44.37
C SER A 533 8.67 -0.01 45.77
N ASN A 534 9.72 0.12 46.58
CA ASN A 534 9.70 0.75 47.90
C ASN A 534 9.90 2.28 47.87
N GLY A 535 9.89 2.91 46.69
CA GLY A 535 10.08 4.35 46.51
C GLY A 535 11.53 4.82 46.54
N VAL A 536 12.51 3.90 46.60
CA VAL A 536 13.94 4.24 46.57
C VAL A 536 14.40 4.44 45.13
N ILE A 537 15.04 5.58 44.84
CA ILE A 537 15.68 5.83 43.55
C ILE A 537 17.13 5.35 43.63
N THR A 538 17.47 4.29 42.90
CA THR A 538 18.86 3.87 42.72
C THR A 538 19.46 4.58 41.51
N ARG A 539 20.75 4.92 41.60
CA ARG A 539 21.52 5.54 40.50
C ARG A 539 22.83 4.80 40.37
N ASP A 540 23.21 4.42 39.16
CA ASP A 540 24.56 3.93 38.95
C ASP A 540 25.55 5.08 39.14
N ALA A 541 26.49 4.87 40.05
CA ALA A 541 27.68 5.69 40.17
C ALA A 541 28.85 4.80 39.74
N PRO A 542 29.55 5.07 38.61
CA PRO A 542 30.88 4.52 38.45
C PRO A 542 31.70 5.01 39.63
N THR A 543 32.09 4.08 40.51
CA THR A 543 33.06 4.33 41.57
C THR A 543 34.41 4.53 40.88
N GLY A 544 34.87 5.78 40.83
CA GLY A 544 36.28 6.03 40.67
C GLY A 544 36.94 5.76 42.02
N GLU A 545 37.50 4.57 42.17
CA GLU A 545 38.85 4.46 42.73
C GLU A 545 39.84 4.50 41.56
#